data_AF-A0A1H7T5I0-F1
#
_entry.id   AF-A0A1H7T5I0-F1
#
_cell.length_a   1.000
_cell.length_b   1.000
_cell.length_c   1.000
_cell.angle_alpha   90.00
_cell.angle_beta   90.00
_cell.angle_gamma   90.00
#
_symmetry.space_group_name_H-M   'P 1'
#
loop_
_entity.id
_entity.type
_entity.pdbx_description
1 polymer ?
#
loop_
_entity_poly.entity_id
_entity_poly.type
_entity_poly.pdbx_seq_one_letter_code
_entity_poly.pdbx_strand_id
1 'polypeptide(L)'
;MLDSLITSKTRLRLLVKFFINAANRGHMRGLAEEFNESTNAIRKELNNLSEAGYLKKEADQNRVSYRANVKHPLFGSLQDIVHKYLGLDRIVETVLSRMGDVEQVVLTGDYAEGRDSGIIAVTIVGKALNADYLEQLAPKVEGVIGRKVSFALTDKKMDGGLVLYEQ
;
A
#
# COMPACT_ATOMS: atom_id res chain seq x y z
N MET A 1 -9.41 -4.76 12.33
CA MET A 1 -10.71 -4.39 11.73
C MET A 1 -10.99 -5.08 10.39
N LEU A 2 -10.09 -5.11 9.39
CA LEU A 2 -10.38 -5.83 8.13
C LEU A 2 -10.12 -7.34 8.23
N ASP A 3 -9.20 -7.72 9.10
CA ASP A 3 -8.86 -9.08 9.52
C ASP A 3 -10.02 -9.85 10.16
N SER A 4 -11.03 -9.18 10.71
CA SER A 4 -12.25 -9.84 11.21
C SER A 4 -13.26 -10.17 10.10
N LEU A 5 -13.20 -9.46 8.96
CA LEU A 5 -14.03 -9.73 7.78
C LEU A 5 -13.33 -10.68 6.81
N ILE A 6 -12.00 -10.55 6.67
CA ILE A 6 -11.16 -11.37 5.82
C ILE A 6 -10.28 -12.26 6.71
N THR A 7 -10.81 -13.44 7.04
CA THR A 7 -10.17 -14.39 7.96
C THR A 7 -8.88 -15.02 7.39
N SER A 8 -8.75 -15.07 6.06
CA SER A 8 -7.55 -15.55 5.39
C SER A 8 -6.46 -14.48 5.40
N LYS A 9 -5.43 -14.65 6.24
CA LYS A 9 -4.25 -13.78 6.29
C LYS A 9 -3.55 -13.69 4.93
N THR A 10 -3.47 -14.81 4.21
CA THR A 10 -2.94 -14.91 2.85
C THR A 10 -3.68 -13.98 1.89
N ARG A 11 -5.03 -14.05 1.92
CA ARG A 11 -5.86 -13.20 1.06
C ARG A 11 -5.66 -11.73 1.39
N LEU A 12 -5.64 -11.37 2.68
CA LEU A 12 -5.43 -10.00 3.10
C LEU A 12 -4.08 -9.45 2.60
N ARG A 13 -3.01 -10.23 2.72
CA ARG A 13 -1.68 -9.87 2.18
C ARG A 13 -1.69 -9.71 0.66
N LEU A 14 -2.36 -10.60 -0.07
CA LEU A 14 -2.51 -10.47 -1.53
C LEU A 14 -3.30 -9.22 -1.91
N LEU A 15 -4.36 -8.89 -1.16
CA LEU A 15 -5.12 -7.66 -1.38
C LEU A 15 -4.24 -6.43 -1.18
N VAL A 16 -3.49 -6.36 -0.08
CA VAL A 16 -2.52 -5.27 0.14
C VAL A 16 -1.51 -5.20 -1.01
N LYS A 17 -0.91 -6.33 -1.39
CA LYS A 17 0.10 -6.40 -2.45
C LYS A 17 -0.38 -5.83 -3.78
N PHE A 18 -1.57 -6.22 -4.22
CA PHE A 18 -2.04 -5.91 -5.56
C PHE A 18 -2.89 -4.64 -5.65
N PHE A 19 -3.58 -4.26 -4.57
CA PHE A 19 -4.53 -3.16 -4.60
C PHE A 19 -4.02 -1.88 -3.95
N ILE A 20 -2.85 -1.87 -3.29
CA ILE A 20 -2.25 -0.60 -2.87
C ILE A 20 -1.79 0.24 -4.06
N ASN A 21 -1.17 -0.40 -5.06
CA ASN A 21 -0.65 0.22 -6.28
C ASN A 21 -0.92 -0.71 -7.48
N ALA A 22 -1.62 -0.20 -8.48
CA ALA A 22 -1.99 -0.93 -9.70
C ALA A 22 -0.79 -1.43 -10.52
N ALA A 23 0.39 -0.82 -10.35
CA ALA A 23 1.62 -1.21 -11.02
C ALA A 23 2.25 -2.50 -10.44
N ASN A 24 1.83 -2.90 -9.23
CA ASN A 24 2.43 -4.04 -8.54
C ASN A 24 2.18 -5.36 -9.30
N ARG A 25 3.22 -6.18 -9.35
CA ARG A 25 3.21 -7.53 -9.91
C ARG A 25 3.74 -8.52 -8.89
N GLY A 26 3.29 -9.76 -9.00
CA GLY A 26 3.73 -10.84 -8.11
C GLY A 26 3.80 -12.18 -8.83
N HIS A 27 4.80 -12.98 -8.48
CA HIS A 27 4.90 -14.38 -8.90
C HIS A 27 4.68 -15.28 -7.70
N MET A 28 4.05 -16.44 -7.91
CA MET A 28 3.65 -17.36 -6.82
C MET A 28 4.79 -17.70 -5.84
N ARG A 29 5.99 -18.00 -6.33
CA ARG A 29 7.15 -18.33 -5.47
C ARG A 29 7.65 -17.13 -4.68
N GLY A 30 7.79 -15.98 -5.34
CA GLY A 30 8.20 -14.74 -4.67
C GLY A 30 7.20 -14.30 -3.59
N LEU A 31 5.89 -14.46 -3.85
CA LEU A 31 4.85 -14.16 -2.86
C LEU A 31 4.86 -15.14 -1.68
N ALA A 32 5.17 -16.42 -1.92
CA ALA A 32 5.31 -17.42 -0.86
C ALA A 32 6.49 -17.09 0.07
N GLU A 33 7.62 -16.68 -0.50
CA GLU A 33 8.80 -16.21 0.24
C GLU A 33 8.49 -14.89 0.99
N GLU A 34 7.93 -13.89 0.30
CA GLU A 34 7.59 -12.58 0.85
C GLU A 34 6.61 -12.68 2.04
N PHE A 35 5.62 -13.57 1.96
CA PHE A 35 4.60 -13.71 2.99
C PHE A 35 4.92 -14.79 4.04
N ASN A 36 6.07 -15.47 3.90
CA ASN A 36 6.46 -16.62 4.70
C ASN A 36 5.33 -17.67 4.79
N GLU A 37 4.82 -18.07 3.62
CA GLU A 37 3.68 -18.98 3.47
C GLU A 37 3.96 -20.11 2.48
N SER A 38 3.19 -21.19 2.58
CA SER A 38 3.31 -22.28 1.60
C SER A 38 2.86 -21.84 0.20
N THR A 39 3.56 -22.31 -0.83
CA THR A 39 3.18 -22.09 -2.23
C THR A 39 1.77 -22.60 -2.55
N ASN A 40 1.28 -23.62 -1.84
CA ASN A 40 -0.08 -24.13 -2.00
C ASN A 40 -1.15 -23.14 -1.49
N ALA A 41 -0.93 -22.52 -0.33
CA ALA A 41 -1.84 -21.51 0.22
C ALA A 41 -1.93 -20.29 -0.72
N ILE A 42 -0.77 -19.79 -1.17
CA ILE A 42 -0.66 -18.69 -2.12
C ILE A 42 -1.35 -19.05 -3.45
N ARG A 43 -1.11 -20.26 -3.99
CA ARG A 43 -1.74 -20.71 -5.23
C ARG A 43 -3.27 -20.72 -5.12
N LYS A 44 -3.81 -21.25 -4.01
CA LYS A 44 -5.26 -21.33 -3.81
C LYS A 44 -5.90 -19.94 -3.85
N GLU A 45 -5.33 -18.97 -3.13
CA GLU A 45 -5.89 -17.61 -3.11
C GLU A 45 -5.65 -16.85 -4.41
N LEU A 46 -4.50 -17.03 -5.07
CA LEU A 46 -4.27 -16.46 -6.40
C LEU A 46 -5.25 -16.98 -7.44
N ASN A 47 -5.55 -18.28 -7.42
CA ASN A 47 -6.56 -18.87 -8.30
C ASN A 47 -7.93 -18.30 -7.99
N ASN A 48 -8.35 -18.29 -6.71
CA ASN A 48 -9.64 -17.71 -6.30
C ASN A 48 -9.81 -16.26 -6.80
N LEU A 49 -8.79 -15.42 -6.60
CA LEU A 49 -8.85 -14.01 -7.01
C LEU A 49 -8.79 -13.84 -8.53
N SER A 50 -8.08 -14.71 -9.25
CA SER A 50 -8.00 -14.65 -10.72
C SER A 50 -9.28 -15.17 -11.38
N GLU A 51 -9.85 -16.27 -10.88
CA GLU A 51 -11.12 -16.85 -11.36
C GLU A 51 -12.30 -15.90 -11.13
N ALA A 52 -12.29 -15.17 -10.01
CA ALA A 52 -13.26 -14.11 -9.74
C ALA A 52 -12.99 -12.80 -10.52
N GLY A 53 -11.91 -12.73 -11.30
CA GLY A 53 -11.60 -11.58 -12.16
C GLY A 53 -10.91 -10.40 -11.47
N TYR A 54 -10.58 -10.50 -10.18
CA TYR A 54 -9.86 -9.47 -9.42
C TYR A 54 -8.41 -9.33 -9.86
N LEU A 55 -7.78 -10.45 -10.23
CA LEU A 55 -6.41 -10.48 -10.73
C LEU A 55 -6.37 -10.95 -12.19
N LYS A 56 -5.41 -10.42 -12.95
CA LYS A 56 -5.02 -10.96 -14.24
C LYS A 56 -3.81 -11.85 -14.07
N LYS A 57 -3.89 -13.03 -14.69
CA LYS A 57 -2.78 -13.98 -14.81
C LYS A 57 -2.11 -13.78 -16.16
N GLU A 58 -0.83 -13.46 -16.18
CA GLU A 58 -0.04 -13.24 -17.39
C GLU A 58 1.09 -14.25 -17.43
N ALA A 59 1.12 -15.06 -18.48
CA ALA A 59 2.23 -15.99 -18.73
C ALA A 59 3.28 -15.28 -19.58
N ASP A 60 4.47 -15.13 -19.04
CA ASP A 60 5.66 -14.71 -19.77
C ASP A 60 6.65 -15.86 -19.79
N GLN A 61 6.77 -16.52 -20.95
CA GLN A 61 7.52 -17.75 -21.15
C GLN A 61 7.16 -18.82 -20.10
N ASN A 62 8.10 -19.12 -19.18
CA ASN A 62 7.96 -20.11 -18.11
C ASN A 62 7.56 -19.49 -16.75
N ARG A 63 7.27 -18.18 -16.69
CA ARG A 63 6.87 -17.50 -15.45
C ARG A 63 5.46 -16.97 -15.57
N VAL A 64 4.63 -17.38 -14.62
CA VAL A 64 3.30 -16.79 -14.43
C VAL A 64 3.43 -15.61 -13.48
N SER A 65 3.02 -14.43 -13.93
CA SER A 65 2.85 -13.24 -13.10
C SER A 65 1.37 -12.95 -12.87
N TYR A 66 1.09 -12.27 -11.76
CA TYR A 66 -0.23 -11.80 -11.38
C TYR A 66 -0.17 -10.29 -11.18
N ARG A 67 -1.26 -9.61 -11.56
CA ARG A 67 -1.46 -8.18 -11.30
C ARG A 67 -2.94 -7.88 -11.04
N ALA A 68 -3.23 -6.76 -10.38
CA ALA A 68 -4.61 -6.33 -10.22
C ALA A 68 -5.28 -6.04 -11.57
N ASN A 69 -6.54 -6.44 -11.70
CA ASN A 69 -7.36 -6.09 -12.84
C ASN A 69 -7.97 -4.69 -12.64
N VAL A 70 -7.27 -3.65 -13.08
CA VAL A 70 -7.76 -2.25 -13.02
C VAL A 70 -9.07 -2.00 -13.77
N LYS A 71 -9.48 -2.92 -14.66
CA LYS A 71 -10.75 -2.84 -15.39
C LYS A 71 -11.91 -3.53 -14.65
N HIS A 72 -11.64 -4.17 -13.52
CA HIS A 72 -12.68 -4.84 -12.73
C HIS A 72 -13.57 -3.79 -12.03
N PRO A 73 -14.91 -3.93 -12.02
CA PRO A 73 -15.81 -2.93 -11.42
C PRO A 73 -15.51 -2.61 -9.94
N LEU A 74 -15.04 -3.60 -9.19
CA LEU A 74 -14.70 -3.44 -7.77
C LEU A 74 -13.24 -3.02 -7.52
N PHE A 75 -12.44 -2.73 -8.56
CA PHE A 75 -11.03 -2.38 -8.37
C PHE A 75 -10.85 -1.16 -7.45
N GLY A 76 -11.54 -0.06 -7.76
CA GLY A 76 -11.47 1.17 -6.95
C GLY A 76 -11.89 0.93 -5.50
N SER A 77 -13.02 0.24 -5.29
CA SER A 77 -13.48 -0.07 -3.93
C SER A 77 -12.51 -0.93 -3.14
N LEU A 78 -11.86 -1.91 -3.75
CA LEU A 78 -10.84 -2.73 -3.09
C LEU A 78 -9.58 -1.93 -2.78
N GLN A 79 -9.16 -1.05 -3.68
CA GLN A 79 -8.06 -0.12 -3.46
C GLN A 79 -8.36 0.81 -2.28
N ASP A 80 -9.54 1.42 -2.24
CA ASP A 80 -9.99 2.29 -1.16
C ASP A 80 -10.03 1.54 0.18
N ILE A 81 -10.53 0.29 0.19
CA ILE A 81 -10.54 -0.55 1.40
C ILE A 81 -9.11 -0.81 1.89
N VAL A 82 -8.18 -1.11 0.98
CA VAL A 82 -6.77 -1.33 1.33
C VAL A 82 -6.13 -0.04 1.86
N HIS A 83 -6.34 1.10 1.20
CA HIS A 83 -5.82 2.39 1.67
C HIS A 83 -6.34 2.75 3.06
N LYS A 84 -7.64 2.55 3.31
CA LYS A 84 -8.25 2.74 4.64
C LYS A 84 -7.74 1.76 5.68
N TYR A 85 -7.55 0.50 5.31
CA TYR A 85 -7.01 -0.52 6.20
C TYR A 85 -5.57 -0.22 6.63
N LEU A 86 -4.77 0.36 5.72
CA LEU A 86 -3.41 0.82 6.02
C LEU A 86 -3.38 2.19 6.72
N GLY A 87 -4.50 2.92 6.73
CA GLY A 87 -4.61 4.23 7.34
C GLY A 87 -4.01 5.37 6.49
N LEU A 88 -3.85 5.16 5.18
CA LEU A 88 -3.24 6.16 4.28
C LEU A 88 -4.03 7.47 4.25
N ASP A 89 -5.36 7.39 4.17
CA ASP A 89 -6.26 8.56 4.20
C ASP A 89 -6.02 9.40 5.46
N ARG A 90 -5.89 8.73 6.62
CA ARG A 90 -5.64 9.40 7.91
C ARG A 90 -4.27 10.05 7.97
N ILE A 91 -3.27 9.45 7.34
CA ILE A 91 -1.94 10.05 7.22
C ILE A 91 -2.05 11.34 6.40
N VAL A 92 -2.67 11.30 5.23
CA VAL A 92 -2.84 12.47 4.35
C VAL A 92 -3.62 13.58 5.07
N GLU A 93 -4.78 13.28 5.66
CA GLU A 93 -5.59 14.24 6.42
C GLU A 93 -4.78 14.92 7.54
N THR A 94 -4.00 14.12 8.28
CA THR A 94 -3.21 14.61 9.42
C THR A 94 -2.04 15.47 8.96
N VAL A 95 -1.39 15.13 7.84
CA VAL A 95 -0.32 15.92 7.23
C VAL A 95 -0.88 17.25 6.73
N LEU A 96 -1.93 17.24 5.92
CA LEU A 96 -2.50 18.45 5.31
C LEU A 96 -3.07 19.43 6.34
N SER A 97 -3.71 18.93 7.40
CA SER A 97 -4.28 19.80 8.44
C SER A 97 -3.24 20.52 9.30
N ARG A 98 -1.98 20.10 9.26
CA ARG A 98 -0.97 20.53 10.25
C ARG A 98 0.36 21.00 9.68
N MET A 99 0.72 20.64 8.44
CA MET A 99 2.03 20.95 7.86
C MET A 99 2.08 22.20 6.97
N GLY A 100 0.94 22.83 6.66
CA GLY A 100 0.90 24.06 5.86
C GLY A 100 0.94 23.79 4.36
N ASP A 101 1.88 24.41 3.64
CA ASP A 101 2.00 24.38 2.17
C ASP A 101 2.64 23.05 1.69
N VAL A 102 1.84 21.99 1.71
CA VAL A 102 2.22 20.65 1.24
C VAL A 102 1.89 20.53 -0.24
N GLU A 103 2.92 20.38 -1.07
CA GLU A 103 2.77 20.19 -2.51
C GLU A 103 2.44 18.73 -2.87
N GLN A 104 3.00 17.76 -2.12
CA GLN A 104 2.82 16.34 -2.40
C GLN A 104 2.97 15.49 -1.12
N VAL A 105 2.20 14.40 -1.02
CA VAL A 105 2.41 13.34 -0.02
C VAL A 105 2.61 12.03 -0.76
N VAL A 106 3.77 11.40 -0.56
CA VAL A 106 4.18 10.21 -1.31
C VAL A 106 4.45 9.07 -0.35
N LEU A 107 3.75 7.95 -0.55
CA LEU A 107 4.09 6.69 0.09
C LEU A 107 5.35 6.12 -0.55
N THR A 108 6.35 5.83 0.28
CA THR A 108 7.65 5.29 -0.13
C THR A 108 7.95 3.99 0.62
N GLY A 109 9.09 3.37 0.30
CA GLY A 109 9.52 2.12 0.92
C GLY A 109 8.62 0.92 0.59
N ASP A 110 8.59 -0.04 1.52
CA ASP A 110 8.00 -1.36 1.31
C ASP A 110 6.53 -1.33 0.87
N TYR A 111 5.71 -0.48 1.48
CA TYR A 111 4.29 -0.41 1.15
C TYR A 111 4.05 0.17 -0.25
N ALA A 112 4.88 1.08 -0.74
CA ALA A 112 4.76 1.58 -2.11
C ALA A 112 4.90 0.43 -3.15
N GLU A 113 5.64 -0.62 -2.79
CA GLU A 113 5.81 -1.87 -3.56
C GLU A 113 4.84 -2.99 -3.13
N GLY A 114 3.88 -2.69 -2.26
CA GLY A 114 2.89 -3.62 -1.74
C GLY A 114 3.41 -4.66 -0.76
N ARG A 115 4.55 -4.42 -0.10
CA ARG A 115 5.08 -5.29 0.96
C ARG A 115 4.62 -4.77 2.32
N ASP A 116 3.90 -5.59 3.07
CA ASP A 116 3.44 -5.22 4.43
C ASP A 116 4.56 -5.50 5.45
N SER A 117 5.47 -4.54 5.64
CA SER A 117 6.62 -4.66 6.56
C SER A 117 6.35 -4.10 7.97
N GLY A 118 5.16 -3.54 8.21
CA GLY A 118 4.79 -2.93 9.48
C GLY A 118 5.22 -1.47 9.67
N ILE A 119 6.05 -0.90 8.78
CA ILE A 119 6.45 0.52 8.81
C ILE A 119 5.99 1.22 7.54
N ILE A 120 5.09 2.19 7.67
CA ILE A 120 4.62 3.02 6.57
C ILE A 120 5.58 4.20 6.42
N ALA A 121 6.36 4.23 5.33
CA ALA A 121 7.24 5.35 5.04
C ALA A 121 6.53 6.37 4.14
N VAL A 122 6.52 7.63 4.55
CA VAL A 122 5.86 8.72 3.83
C VAL A 122 6.83 9.87 3.66
N THR A 123 6.97 10.34 2.44
CA THR A 123 7.74 11.53 2.11
C THR A 123 6.79 12.67 1.78
N ILE A 124 6.99 13.80 2.44
CA ILE A 124 6.18 15.01 2.30
C ILE A 124 7.01 16.04 1.55
N VAL A 125 6.44 16.58 0.47
CA VAL A 125 7.07 17.58 -0.38
C VAL A 125 6.45 18.94 -0.12
N GLY A 126 7.28 19.96 0.09
CA GLY A 126 6.81 21.33 0.35
C GLY A 126 7.94 22.29 0.69
N LYS A 127 7.73 23.58 0.40
CA LYS A 127 8.78 24.61 0.51
C LYS A 127 9.04 25.08 1.95
N ALA A 128 8.03 25.04 2.82
CA ALA A 128 8.08 25.61 4.17
C ALA A 128 7.57 24.62 5.23
N LEU A 129 8.11 23.39 5.20
CA LEU A 129 7.68 22.32 6.11
C LEU A 129 8.40 22.42 7.46
N ASN A 130 7.62 22.33 8.54
CA ASN A 130 8.14 22.37 9.90
C ASN A 130 8.70 20.99 10.31
N ALA A 131 10.02 20.85 10.31
CA ALA A 131 10.71 19.59 10.65
C ALA A 131 10.48 19.15 12.10
N ASP A 132 10.50 20.08 13.07
CA ASP A 132 10.26 19.80 14.49
C ASP A 132 8.86 19.22 14.73
N TYR A 133 7.93 19.52 13.83
CA TYR A 133 6.56 19.01 13.90
C TYR A 133 6.44 17.53 13.55
N LEU A 134 7.32 16.99 12.69
CA LEU A 134 7.27 15.59 12.29
C LEU A 134 7.50 14.64 13.45
N GLU A 135 8.42 14.97 14.36
CA GLU A 135 8.71 14.17 15.54
C GLU A 135 7.47 14.05 16.46
N GLN A 136 6.62 15.07 16.47
CA GLN A 136 5.35 15.04 17.20
C GLN A 136 4.21 14.41 16.40
N LEU A 137 4.32 14.34 15.08
CA LEU A 137 3.29 13.84 14.19
C LEU A 137 3.28 12.32 14.12
N ALA A 138 4.46 11.71 14.00
CA ALA A 138 4.63 10.26 13.99
C ALA A 138 3.83 9.56 15.11
N PRO A 139 4.07 9.83 16.41
CA PRO A 139 3.37 9.12 17.48
C PRO A 139 1.85 9.36 17.48
N LYS A 140 1.38 10.53 17.04
CA LYS A 140 -0.06 10.82 16.93
C LYS A 140 -0.72 9.98 15.84
N VAL A 141 -0.08 9.92 14.67
CA VAL A 141 -0.57 9.13 13.53
C VAL A 141 -0.51 7.64 13.88
N GLU A 142 0.60 7.18 14.46
CA GLU A 142 0.75 5.79 14.92
C GLU A 142 -0.36 5.38 15.89
N GLY A 143 -0.73 6.27 16.83
CA GLY A 143 -1.83 6.04 17.76
C GLY A 143 -3.22 5.96 17.10
N VAL A 144 -3.41 6.63 15.95
CA VAL A 144 -4.67 6.61 15.20
C VAL A 144 -4.78 5.38 14.30
N ILE A 145 -3.69 5.00 13.62
CA ILE A 145 -3.73 3.93 12.61
C ILE A 145 -3.26 2.57 13.15
N GLY A 146 -2.62 2.54 14.32
CA GLY A 146 -2.10 1.31 14.95
C GLY A 146 -0.93 0.67 14.19
N ARG A 147 -0.21 1.43 13.37
CA ARG A 147 0.97 1.00 12.58
C ARG A 147 2.07 2.03 12.75
N LYS A 148 3.33 1.59 12.65
CA LYS A 148 4.47 2.52 12.72
C LYS A 148 4.53 3.38 11.47
N VAL A 149 4.87 4.65 11.62
CA VAL A 149 4.98 5.60 10.51
C VAL A 149 6.31 6.34 10.58
N SER A 150 7.00 6.37 9.45
CA SER A 150 8.23 7.13 9.28
C SER A 150 7.98 8.26 8.29
N PHE A 151 8.33 9.49 8.66
CA PHE A 151 8.18 10.66 7.81
C PHE A 151 9.54 11.18 7.34
N ALA A 152 9.61 11.60 6.08
CA ALA A 152 10.74 12.31 5.49
C ALA A 152 10.26 13.60 4.81
N LEU A 153 11.13 14.61 4.74
CA LEU A 153 10.84 15.88 4.07
C LEU A 153 11.74 16.06 2.85
N THR A 154 11.20 16.69 1.82
CA THR A 154 11.96 17.16 0.66
C THR A 154 11.32 18.42 0.09
N ASP A 155 12.12 19.27 -0.52
CA ASP A 155 11.67 20.45 -1.26
C ASP A 155 11.51 20.16 -2.77
N LYS A 156 11.92 18.96 -3.21
CA LYS A 156 11.84 18.53 -4.61
C LYS A 156 10.70 17.54 -4.80
N LYS A 157 9.87 17.79 -5.81
CA LYS A 157 8.86 16.84 -6.30
C LYS A 157 9.48 15.47 -6.56
N MET A 158 8.72 14.43 -6.22
CA MET A 158 9.14 13.06 -6.37
C MET A 158 8.39 12.38 -7.51
N ASP A 159 9.16 11.77 -8.42
CA ASP A 159 8.63 10.92 -9.50
C ASP A 159 8.53 9.44 -9.09
N GLY A 160 9.03 9.08 -7.90
CA GLY A 160 9.08 7.72 -7.38
C GLY A 160 8.22 7.52 -6.13
N GLY A 161 7.58 6.36 -6.04
CA GLY A 161 6.65 6.01 -4.95
C GLY A 161 5.18 6.02 -5.40
N LEU A 162 4.27 5.91 -4.44
CA LEU A 162 2.83 6.05 -4.67
C LEU A 162 2.38 7.42 -4.17
N VAL A 163 2.02 8.31 -5.10
CA VAL A 163 1.50 9.64 -4.76
C VAL A 163 0.11 9.48 -4.13
N LEU A 164 -0.01 9.86 -2.86
CA LEU A 164 -1.27 9.83 -2.11
C LEU A 164 -2.02 11.16 -2.22
N TYR A 165 -1.28 12.26 -2.40
CA TYR A 165 -1.80 13.61 -2.58
C TYR A 165 -0.84 14.42 -3.43
N GLU A 166 -1.38 15.26 -4.31
CA GLU A 166 -0.65 16.29 -5.06
C GLU A 166 -1.57 17.50 -5.27
N GLN A 167 -1.03 18.70 -5.08
CA GLN A 167 -1.73 19.98 -5.26
C GLN A 167 -1.69 20.49 -6.70
#